data_AF-A0A7Y2KWH2-F1
#
_entry.id   AF-A0A7Y2KWH2-F1
#
_cell.length_a   1.000
_cell.length_b   1.000
_cell.length_c   1.000
_cell.angle_alpha   90.00
_cell.angle_beta   90.00
_cell.angle_gamma   90.00
#
_symmetry.space_group_name_H-M   'P 1'
#
loop_
_entity.id
_entity.type
_entity.pdbx_description
1 polymer ?
#
loop_
_entity_poly.entity_id
_entity_poly.type
_entity_poly.pdbx_seq_one_letter_code
_entity_poly.pdbx_strand_id
1 'polypeptide(L)'
;MSNFALKILDVLDPGSPNLERIAIYATSHCDLREYVLLIGHRNMDGSATPIKDNMLWFGAASLNPGDWIYIYTAQGQTTTQLIEGTSSKLHSIHWGKDHTVFQNGALIPMLCQISSIAMPSIPLPLAHTKQINSY
;
A
#
# COMPACT_ATOMS: atom_id res chain seq x y z
N MET A 1 -5.25 22.05 -0.68
CA MET A 1 -4.42 20.83 -0.75
C MET A 1 -4.95 19.87 0.29
N SER A 2 -5.24 18.62 -0.08
CA SER A 2 -5.66 17.59 0.88
C SER A 2 -4.51 17.31 1.84
N ASN A 3 -4.75 17.39 3.15
CA ASN A 3 -3.73 17.14 4.15
C ASN A 3 -3.67 15.63 4.46
N PHE A 4 -2.75 14.91 3.85
CA PHE A 4 -2.54 13.49 4.12
C PHE A 4 -1.71 13.29 5.40
N ALA A 5 -2.09 12.31 6.21
CA ALA A 5 -1.33 11.91 7.41
C ALA A 5 0.01 11.24 7.08
N LEU A 6 0.16 10.76 5.85
CA LEU A 6 1.36 10.13 5.32
C LEU A 6 1.91 10.95 4.15
N LYS A 7 3.23 11.06 4.08
CA LYS A 7 3.93 11.73 2.98
C LYS A 7 4.97 10.81 2.38
N ILE A 8 4.86 10.53 1.09
CA ILE A 8 5.96 9.93 0.32
C ILE A 8 7.08 10.97 0.25
N LEU A 9 8.27 10.61 0.73
CA LEU A 9 9.44 11.48 0.68
C LEU A 9 10.30 11.19 -0.54
N ASP A 10 10.59 9.91 -0.80
CA ASP A 10 11.45 9.52 -1.92
C ASP A 10 11.30 8.03 -2.28
N VAL A 11 11.85 7.65 -3.42
CA VAL A 11 12.20 6.26 -3.76
C VAL A 11 13.71 6.10 -3.60
N LEU A 12 14.12 5.34 -2.60
CA LEU A 12 15.52 5.08 -2.29
C LEU A 12 16.02 3.88 -3.09
N ASP A 13 17.27 3.96 -3.54
CA ASP A 13 17.98 2.90 -4.28
C ASP A 13 17.19 2.37 -5.52
N PRO A 14 16.63 3.25 -6.38
CA PRO A 14 15.79 2.84 -7.50
C PRO A 14 16.55 1.90 -8.44
N GLY A 15 15.89 0.81 -8.86
CA GLY A 15 16.49 -0.21 -9.73
C GLY A 15 17.46 -1.17 -9.03
N SER A 16 17.78 -0.98 -7.73
CA SER A 16 18.69 -1.86 -6.99
C SER A 16 17.95 -3.04 -6.34
N PRO A 17 18.24 -4.31 -6.73
CA PRO A 17 17.54 -5.47 -6.19
C PRO A 17 17.63 -5.57 -4.66
N ASN A 18 16.52 -5.89 -4.01
CA ASN A 18 16.36 -6.01 -2.54
C ASN A 18 16.59 -4.73 -1.73
N LEU A 19 17.09 -3.65 -2.33
CA LEU A 19 17.35 -2.37 -1.67
C LEU A 19 16.33 -1.31 -2.04
N GLU A 20 15.77 -1.37 -3.25
CA GLU A 20 14.76 -0.43 -3.73
C GLU A 20 13.57 -0.38 -2.76
N ARG A 21 13.30 0.82 -2.24
CA ARG A 21 12.22 1.05 -1.29
C ARG A 21 11.63 2.44 -1.39
N ILE A 22 10.36 2.56 -1.07
CA ILE A 22 9.67 3.86 -0.96
C ILE A 22 9.74 4.30 0.50
N ALA A 23 10.23 5.51 0.73
CA ALA A 23 10.28 6.13 2.05
C ALA A 23 9.03 6.98 2.29
N ILE A 24 8.26 6.62 3.32
CA ILE A 24 7.04 7.33 3.72
C ILE A 24 7.17 7.76 5.18
N TYR A 25 6.73 8.98 5.47
CA TYR A 25 6.77 9.57 6.80
C TYR A 25 5.36 9.88 7.31
N ALA A 26 5.08 9.54 8.56
CA ALA A 26 3.84 9.88 9.24
C ALA A 26 3.92 11.28 9.86
N THR A 27 3.12 12.20 9.33
CA THR A 27 3.00 13.58 9.82
C THR A 27 1.93 13.73 10.90
N SER A 28 1.00 12.77 10.99
CA SER A 28 -0.04 12.72 12.02
C SER A 28 -0.42 11.27 12.32
N HIS A 29 -1.17 11.07 13.41
CA HIS A 29 -1.67 9.74 13.77
C HIS A 29 -2.63 9.21 12.69
N CYS A 30 -2.47 7.95 12.29
CA CYS A 30 -3.35 7.32 11.31
C CYS A 30 -3.36 5.78 11.40
N ASP A 31 -4.37 5.15 10.78
CA ASP A 31 -4.47 3.71 10.62
C ASP A 31 -4.09 3.31 9.19
N LEU A 32 -3.10 2.43 9.04
CA LEU A 32 -2.63 1.95 7.74
C LEU A 32 -3.66 1.16 6.96
N ARG A 33 -4.72 0.65 7.61
CA ARG A 33 -5.84 -0.02 6.92
C ARG A 33 -6.53 0.90 5.93
N GLU A 34 -6.50 2.20 6.18
CA GLU A 34 -7.09 3.25 5.34
C GLU A 34 -6.21 3.62 4.16
N TYR A 35 -5.03 3.01 3.99
CA TYR A 35 -4.09 3.41 2.94
C TYR A 35 -3.76 2.24 2.02
N VAL A 36 -3.69 2.57 0.73
CA VAL A 36 -3.08 1.72 -0.29
C VAL A 36 -2.04 2.51 -1.06
N LEU A 37 -1.03 1.80 -1.52
CA LEU A 37 -0.02 2.31 -2.41
C LEU A 37 -0.25 1.73 -3.80
N LEU A 38 -0.18 2.61 -4.79
CA LEU A 38 -0.32 2.26 -6.19
C LEU A 38 0.98 2.61 -6.92
N ILE A 39 1.25 1.91 -8.02
CA ILE A 39 2.24 2.38 -9.01
C ILE A 39 1.48 3.17 -10.06
N GLY A 40 1.95 4.39 -10.34
CA GLY A 40 1.42 5.24 -11.39
C GLY A 40 2.42 5.49 -12.51
N HIS A 41 1.91 5.77 -13.69
CA HIS A 41 2.67 6.37 -14.78
C HIS A 41 2.48 7.89 -14.74
N ARG A 42 3.58 8.65 -14.66
CA ARG A 42 3.55 10.12 -14.75
C ARG A 42 3.29 10.54 -16.19
N ASN A 43 2.25 11.34 -16.39
CA ASN A 43 1.89 11.90 -17.68
C ASN A 43 2.66 13.22 -17.93
N MET A 44 2.75 13.63 -19.20
CA MET A 44 3.49 14.85 -19.58
C MET A 44 2.89 16.14 -19.01
N ASP A 45 1.60 16.13 -18.69
CA ASP A 45 0.88 17.24 -18.07
C ASP A 45 1.08 17.32 -16.54
N GLY A 46 1.90 16.42 -15.97
CA GLY A 46 2.17 16.33 -14.55
C GLY A 46 1.14 15.53 -13.75
N SER A 47 0.05 15.07 -14.39
CA SER A 47 -0.88 14.11 -13.79
C SER A 47 -0.25 12.71 -13.70
N ALA A 48 -0.95 11.79 -13.04
CA ALA A 48 -0.52 10.40 -12.97
C ALA A 48 -1.70 9.45 -13.11
N THR A 49 -1.48 8.36 -13.83
CA THR A 49 -2.49 7.32 -14.05
C THR A 49 -2.06 6.04 -13.33
N PRO A 50 -2.88 5.48 -12.43
CA PRO A 50 -2.57 4.19 -11.80
C PRO A 50 -2.42 3.08 -12.83
N ILE A 51 -1.42 2.23 -12.64
CA ILE A 51 -1.20 1.03 -13.45
C ILE A 51 -2.02 -0.11 -12.83
N LYS A 52 -2.75 -0.83 -13.68
CA LYS A 52 -3.53 -2.01 -13.27
C LYS A 52 -2.67 -3.04 -12.52
N ASP A 53 -3.28 -3.76 -11.59
CA ASP A 53 -2.67 -4.88 -10.85
C ASP A 53 -1.38 -4.52 -10.07
N ASN A 54 -1.20 -3.24 -9.74
CA ASN A 54 -0.05 -2.72 -9.01
C ASN A 54 -0.47 -1.94 -7.77
N MET A 55 -1.25 -2.61 -6.91
CA MET A 55 -1.67 -2.12 -5.60
C MET A 55 -0.98 -2.90 -4.49
N LEU A 56 -0.57 -2.21 -3.42
CA LEU A 56 -0.22 -2.77 -2.13
C LEU A 56 -1.15 -2.20 -1.07
N TRP A 57 -1.82 -3.07 -0.33
CA TRP A 57 -2.46 -2.68 0.92
C TRP A 57 -1.43 -2.76 2.05
N PHE A 58 -1.34 -1.71 2.87
CA PHE A 58 -0.34 -1.64 3.94
C PHE A 58 -0.59 -2.61 5.10
N GLY A 59 -1.80 -3.17 5.18
CA GLY A 59 -2.20 -4.05 6.27
C GLY A 59 -2.62 -3.27 7.50
N ALA A 60 -2.47 -3.90 8.67
CA ALA A 60 -3.04 -3.45 9.92
C ALA A 60 -1.96 -2.92 10.88
N ALA A 61 -1.79 -1.60 10.95
CA ALA A 61 -0.96 -0.94 11.96
C ALA A 61 -1.46 0.49 12.20
N SER A 62 -1.28 1.00 13.41
CA SER A 62 -1.48 2.41 13.73
C SER A 62 -0.13 3.11 13.82
N LEU A 63 -0.02 4.27 13.18
CA LEU A 63 1.18 5.11 13.20
C LEU A 63 0.97 6.35 14.05
N ASN A 64 2.06 6.85 14.62
CA ASN A 64 2.14 8.13 15.29
C ASN A 64 3.00 9.12 14.48
N PRO A 65 2.86 10.44 14.72
CA PRO A 65 3.75 11.41 14.12
C PRO A 65 5.21 11.07 14.41
N GLY A 66 6.07 11.08 13.38
CA GLY A 66 7.47 10.68 13.52
C GLY A 66 7.77 9.26 13.06
N ASP A 67 6.77 8.38 12.97
CA ASP A 67 6.96 7.02 12.47
C ASP A 67 7.27 7.02 10.97
N TRP A 68 8.00 5.98 10.55
CA TRP A 68 8.45 5.76 9.19
C TRP A 68 7.87 4.47 8.64
N ILE A 69 7.66 4.47 7.32
CA ILE A 69 7.36 3.25 6.56
C ILE A 69 8.38 3.14 5.44
N TYR A 70 9.04 2.00 5.35
CA TYR A 70 9.80 1.58 4.17
C TYR A 70 9.03 0.49 3.45
N ILE A 71 8.60 0.77 2.22
CA ILE A 71 8.01 -0.23 1.34
C ILE A 71 9.10 -0.74 0.42
N TYR A 72 9.68 -1.89 0.74
CA TYR A 72 10.60 -2.60 -0.14
C TYR A 72 9.82 -3.22 -1.30
N THR A 73 10.31 -3.08 -2.54
CA THR A 73 9.63 -3.66 -3.70
C THR A 73 9.78 -5.19 -3.75
N ALA A 74 10.92 -5.71 -3.28
CA ALA A 74 11.22 -7.13 -3.25
C ALA A 74 10.38 -7.91 -2.20
N GLN A 75 10.49 -9.25 -2.25
CA GLN A 75 9.95 -10.15 -1.23
C GLN A 75 10.64 -9.97 0.14
N GLY A 76 9.93 -10.34 1.21
CA GLY A 76 10.44 -10.31 2.57
C GLY A 76 9.32 -10.34 3.59
N GLN A 77 9.66 -10.15 4.87
CA GLN A 77 8.70 -10.17 5.97
C GLN A 77 8.48 -8.76 6.48
N THR A 78 7.21 -8.44 6.77
CA THR A 78 6.90 -7.16 7.38
C THR A 78 7.44 -7.15 8.81
N THR A 79 8.19 -6.09 9.15
CA THR A 79 8.76 -5.91 10.49
C THR A 79 8.43 -4.52 11.02
N THR A 80 8.53 -4.36 12.34
CA THR A 80 8.41 -3.08 13.01
C THR A 80 9.51 -2.99 14.04
N GLN A 81 10.30 -1.91 13.97
CA GLN A 81 11.46 -1.70 14.82
C GLN A 81 11.39 -0.31 15.43
N LEU A 82 11.84 -0.16 16.68
CA LEU A 82 12.05 1.15 17.28
C LEU A 82 13.29 1.78 16.65
N ILE A 83 13.21 3.05 16.27
CA ILE A 83 14.37 3.80 15.78
C ILE A 83 15.20 4.20 17.00
N GLU A 84 16.44 3.73 17.05
CA GLU A 84 17.36 3.96 18.18
C GLU A 84 17.46 5.46 18.53
N GLY A 85 17.41 5.76 19.83
CA GLY A 85 17.46 7.13 20.33
C GLY A 85 16.17 7.94 20.16
N THR A 86 15.08 7.33 19.69
CA THR A 86 13.78 7.98 19.50
C THR A 86 12.62 7.16 20.09
N SER A 87 11.42 7.75 20.13
CA SER A 87 10.16 7.03 20.40
C SER A 87 9.46 6.54 19.12
N SER A 88 10.03 6.82 17.95
CA SER A 88 9.44 6.55 16.65
C SER A 88 9.78 5.15 16.16
N LYS A 89 8.92 4.59 15.32
CA LYS A 89 9.06 3.25 14.76
C LYS A 89 9.31 3.31 13.26
N LEU A 90 10.07 2.35 12.75
CA LEU A 90 10.19 2.03 11.35
C LEU A 90 9.40 0.76 11.04
N HIS A 91 8.42 0.87 10.14
CA HIS A 91 7.65 -0.23 9.59
C HIS A 91 8.22 -0.61 8.23
N SER A 92 8.90 -1.75 8.15
CA SER A 92 9.41 -2.27 6.89
C SER A 92 8.39 -3.24 6.32
N ILE A 93 7.78 -2.90 5.19
CA ILE A 93 6.77 -3.70 4.49
C ILE A 93 7.37 -4.14 3.15
N HIS A 94 7.11 -5.38 2.75
CA HIS A 94 7.62 -5.95 1.50
C HIS A 94 6.49 -6.18 0.52
N TRP A 95 6.58 -5.58 -0.68
CA TRP A 95 5.55 -5.68 -1.73
C TRP A 95 5.57 -7.07 -2.38
N GLY A 96 6.72 -7.74 -2.42
CA GLY A 96 6.82 -9.08 -2.99
C GLY A 96 6.86 -9.13 -4.51
N LYS A 97 7.36 -8.06 -5.16
CA LYS A 97 7.65 -8.08 -6.60
C LYS A 97 8.92 -8.90 -6.85
N ASP A 98 8.95 -9.57 -8.00
CA ASP A 98 10.12 -10.35 -8.43
C ASP A 98 11.22 -9.50 -9.09
N HIS A 99 10.93 -8.23 -9.36
CA HIS A 99 11.85 -7.26 -9.97
C HIS A 99 11.67 -5.87 -9.35
N THR A 100 12.68 -5.03 -9.53
CA THR A 100 12.64 -3.62 -9.17
C THR A 100 11.69 -2.86 -10.10
N VAL A 101 11.06 -1.81 -9.57
CA VAL A 101 9.95 -1.10 -10.19
C VAL A 101 10.38 0.26 -10.72
N PHE A 102 11.14 1.03 -9.96
CA PHE A 102 11.34 2.47 -10.17
C PHE A 102 12.64 2.81 -10.91
N GLN A 103 13.16 1.85 -11.69
CA GLN A 103 14.33 2.03 -12.57
C GLN A 103 14.10 3.08 -13.68
N ASN A 104 12.83 3.35 -14.03
CA ASN A 104 12.45 4.40 -14.97
C ASN A 104 11.67 5.49 -14.22
N GLY A 105 12.13 6.73 -14.29
CA GLY A 105 11.49 7.88 -13.62
C GLY A 105 10.07 8.22 -14.09
N ALA A 106 9.57 7.56 -15.14
CA ALA A 106 8.17 7.61 -15.53
C ALA A 106 7.23 6.89 -14.54
N LEU A 107 7.74 5.91 -13.79
CA LEU A 107 6.97 5.19 -12.78
C LEU A 107 7.12 5.89 -11.42
N ILE A 108 5.99 6.10 -10.75
CA ILE A 108 5.96 6.81 -9.47
C ILE A 108 5.09 6.09 -8.44
N PRO A 109 5.44 6.14 -7.16
CA PRO A 109 4.53 5.70 -6.10
C PRO A 109 3.40 6.71 -5.93
N MET A 110 2.18 6.22 -5.76
CA MET A 110 0.98 7.03 -5.50
C MET A 110 0.32 6.53 -4.22
N LEU A 111 0.14 7.43 -3.26
CA LEU A 111 -0.59 7.12 -2.03
C LEU A 111 -2.08 7.42 -2.22
N CYS A 112 -2.93 6.47 -1.88
CA CYS A 112 -4.39 6.63 -1.88
C CYS A 112 -4.92 6.37 -0.47
N GLN A 113 -5.80 7.25 0.02
CA GLN A 113 -6.55 7.04 1.25
C GLN A 113 -7.96 6.55 0.92
N ILE A 114 -8.33 5.42 1.51
CA ILE A 114 -9.64 4.81 1.41
C ILE A 114 -10.53 5.43 2.49
N SER A 115 -11.57 6.15 2.08
CA SER A 115 -12.54 6.75 3.01
C SER A 115 -13.70 5.81 3.36
N SER A 116 -14.05 4.90 2.46
CA SER A 116 -15.17 3.98 2.64
C SER A 116 -14.98 2.73 1.78
N ILE A 117 -15.53 1.61 2.24
CA ILE A 117 -15.59 0.35 1.51
C ILE A 117 -17.05 -0.10 1.54
N ALA A 118 -17.57 -0.48 0.39
CA ALA A 118 -18.88 -1.12 0.28
C ALA A 118 -18.69 -2.63 0.05
N MET A 119 -19.50 -3.44 0.74
CA MET A 119 -19.50 -4.89 0.60
C MET A 119 -20.84 -5.34 0.02
N PRO A 120 -20.87 -6.38 -0.83
CA PRO A 120 -22.13 -6.95 -1.27
C PRO A 120 -22.90 -7.51 -0.07
N SER A 121 -24.23 -7.47 -0.14
CA SER A 121 -25.07 -8.21 0.80
C SER A 121 -24.76 -9.70 0.70
N ILE A 122 -24.67 -10.39 1.85
CA ILE A 122 -24.49 -11.84 1.91
C ILE A 122 -25.60 -12.49 1.05
N PRO A 123 -25.25 -13.26 0.00
CA PRO A 123 -26.27 -13.96 -0.79
C PRO A 123 -27.06 -14.88 0.13
N LEU A 124 -28.39 -14.85 0.03
CA LEU A 124 -29.22 -15.85 0.69
C LEU A 124 -28.77 -17.25 0.23
N PRO A 125 -28.72 -18.26 1.13
CA PRO A 125 -28.41 -19.62 0.74
C PRO A 125 -29.30 -20.03 -0.44
N LEU A 126 -28.71 -20.63 -1.48
CA LEU A 126 -29.46 -21.20 -2.58
C LEU A 126 -30.50 -22.17 -1.99
N ALA A 127 -31.78 -21.84 -2.14
CA ALA A 127 -32.84 -22.74 -1.71
C ALA A 127 -32.62 -24.08 -2.42
N HIS A 128 -32.43 -25.16 -1.66
CA HIS A 128 -32.39 -26.51 -2.23
C HIS A 128 -33.70 -26.72 -3.00
N THR A 129 -33.63 -26.67 -4.33
CA THR A 129 -34.73 -27.07 -5.20
C THR A 129 -35.02 -28.53 -4.85
N LYS A 130 -36.13 -28.78 -4.14
CA LYS A 130 -36.61 -30.15 -3.90
C LYS A 130 -36.74 -30.81 -5.27
N GLN A 131 -35.95 -31.85 -5.53
CA GLN A 131 -36.22 -32.77 -6.62
C GLN A 131 -37.61 -33.35 -6.38
N ILE A 132 -38.56 -32.94 -7.21
CA ILE A 132 -39.88 -33.54 -7.27
C ILE A 132 -39.68 -34.86 -8.03
N ASN A 133 -39.52 -35.96 -7.31
CA ASN A 133 -39.59 -37.29 -7.91
C ASN A 133 -41.05 -37.53 -8.32
N SER A 134 -41.32 -37.45 -9.62
CA SER A 134 -42.57 -37.93 -10.23
C SER A 134 -42.60 -39.45 -10.21
N TYR A 135 -43.65 -40.01 -9.60
CA TYR A 135 -44.00 -41.44 -9.60
C TYR A 135 -44.39 -41.93 -10.99
#